data_AF-S3J830-F1
#
_entry.id   AF-S3J830-F1
#
_cell.length_a   1.000
_cell.length_b   1.000
_cell.length_c   1.000
_cell.angle_alpha   90.00
_cell.angle_beta   90.00
_cell.angle_gamma   90.00
#
_symmetry.space_group_name_H-M   'P 1'
#
loop_
_entity.id
_entity.type
_entity.pdbx_description
1 polymer ?
#
loop_
_entity_poly.entity_id
_entity_poly.type
_entity_poly.pdbx_seq_one_letter_code
_entity_poly.pdbx_strand_id
1 'polypeptide(L)'
;MKLRSLLVLLVVTTVVGCKAPPPKMTDDTIVTSTVNGVTLTHRYIVEAPGEFTPVDASYRALYPGSIMSKPDFSGKVIGQLENGQSYTVLGEVENHWFAIAEQDKQELLGYVPLRALVKSELYAQALKKDRPRPRRASKKSTCVAVDDKSKACQNADSGTWIIN
;
A
#
# COMPACT_ATOMS: atom_id res chain seq x y z
N MET A 1 27.49 82.36 0.65
CA MET A 1 27.41 81.00 1.24
C MET A 1 25.93 80.68 1.47
N LYS A 2 25.22 80.20 0.44
CA LYS A 2 24.74 78.80 0.23
C LYS A 2 24.01 78.19 1.45
N LEU A 3 22.76 78.60 1.64
CA LEU A 3 21.82 78.03 2.62
C LEU A 3 20.56 77.48 1.91
N ARG A 4 20.74 76.54 0.97
CA ARG A 4 19.61 75.96 0.20
C ARG A 4 19.72 74.45 -0.08
N SER A 5 20.66 73.73 0.52
CA SER A 5 20.98 72.35 0.09
C SER A 5 20.89 71.28 1.18
N LEU A 6 20.02 71.47 2.19
CA LEU A 6 19.90 70.55 3.32
C LEU A 6 18.54 69.83 3.43
N LEU A 7 17.77 69.76 2.34
CA LEU A 7 16.44 69.12 2.34
C LEU A 7 16.27 68.05 1.25
N VAL A 8 17.30 67.24 1.01
CA VAL A 8 17.21 66.09 0.10
C VAL A 8 17.98 64.92 0.70
N LEU A 9 17.57 64.40 1.85
CA LEU A 9 18.09 63.11 2.33
C LEU A 9 17.21 62.44 3.40
N LEU A 10 15.90 62.35 3.20
CA LEU A 10 15.08 61.53 4.12
C LEU A 10 13.78 61.02 3.49
N VAL A 11 13.88 60.29 2.38
CA VAL A 11 12.75 59.48 1.89
C VAL A 11 13.28 58.17 1.30
N VAL A 12 13.98 57.38 2.11
CA VAL A 12 14.28 55.97 1.79
C VAL A 12 14.20 55.23 3.12
N THR A 13 13.04 54.66 3.45
CA THR A 13 12.83 53.44 4.28
C THR A 13 11.41 53.40 4.86
N THR A 14 10.38 53.27 4.02
CA THR A 14 9.07 52.76 4.48
C THR A 14 8.44 51.86 3.41
N VAL A 15 9.22 50.94 2.84
CA VAL A 15 8.62 49.71 2.30
C VAL A 15 8.60 48.72 3.46
N VAL A 16 7.67 48.94 4.39
CA VAL A 16 7.29 47.91 5.37
C VAL A 16 6.82 46.74 4.52
N GLY A 17 7.64 45.69 4.48
CA GLY A 17 7.32 44.47 3.75
C GLY A 17 5.96 43.98 4.18
N CYS A 18 5.00 44.03 3.26
CA CYS A 18 3.78 43.26 3.37
C CYS A 18 4.21 41.80 3.57
N LYS A 19 4.09 41.32 4.80
CA LYS A 19 4.25 39.90 5.12
C LYS A 19 3.08 39.22 4.42
N ALA A 20 3.32 38.79 3.17
CA ALA A 20 2.31 38.11 2.39
C ALA A 20 1.77 36.96 3.25
N PRO A 21 0.43 36.80 3.35
CA PRO A 21 -0.14 35.68 4.07
C PRO A 21 0.53 34.39 3.59
N PRO A 22 0.87 33.46 4.50
CA PRO A 22 1.46 32.20 4.08
C PRO A 22 0.58 31.56 3.01
N PRO A 23 1.16 30.97 1.95
CA PRO A 23 0.40 30.40 0.87
C PRO A 23 -0.59 29.39 1.45
N LYS A 24 -1.84 29.44 0.99
CA LYS A 24 -2.86 28.47 1.39
C LYS A 24 -2.40 27.11 0.89
N MET A 25 -2.16 26.19 1.82
CA MET A 25 -1.80 24.82 1.48
C MET A 25 -3.02 24.13 0.87
N THR A 26 -2.82 23.49 -0.28
CA THR A 26 -3.81 22.69 -0.99
C THR A 26 -3.41 21.21 -0.95
N ASP A 27 -4.35 20.32 -1.26
CA ASP A 27 -4.13 18.87 -1.26
C ASP A 27 -3.00 18.41 -2.20
N ASP A 28 -2.65 19.20 -3.22
CA ASP A 28 -1.57 18.93 -4.17
C ASP A 28 -0.23 19.59 -3.79
N THR A 29 -0.20 20.37 -2.69
CA THR A 29 1.02 21.05 -2.26
C THR A 29 2.04 20.00 -1.82
N ILE A 30 3.24 20.01 -2.41
CA ILE A 30 4.33 19.10 -2.01
C ILE A 30 5.00 19.63 -0.75
N VAL A 31 5.14 18.75 0.24
CA VAL A 31 5.75 19.02 1.53
C VAL A 31 6.78 17.94 1.86
N THR A 32 7.66 18.26 2.81
CA THR A 32 8.62 17.31 3.36
C THR A 32 8.39 17.15 4.86
N SER A 33 8.41 15.91 5.32
CA SER A 33 8.24 15.54 6.73
C SER A 33 9.38 14.61 7.15
N THR A 34 9.89 14.78 8.37
CA THR A 34 10.94 13.91 8.91
C THR A 34 10.36 13.02 9.99
N VAL A 35 10.44 11.70 9.80
CA VAL A 35 9.91 10.68 10.71
C VAL A 35 11.01 9.66 10.96
N ASN A 36 11.34 9.38 12.23
CA ASN A 36 12.43 8.48 12.62
C ASN A 36 13.79 8.80 11.94
N GLY A 37 14.03 10.07 11.58
CA GLY A 37 15.25 10.50 10.88
C GLY A 37 15.24 10.28 9.36
N VAL A 38 14.14 9.78 8.80
CA VAL A 38 13.92 9.64 7.35
C VAL A 38 13.09 10.81 6.84
N THR A 39 13.54 11.42 5.75
CA THR A 39 12.81 12.51 5.09
C THR A 39 11.88 11.94 4.03
N LEU A 40 10.58 12.20 4.18
CA LEU A 40 9.53 11.80 3.24
C LEU A 40 9.05 13.03 2.49
N THR A 41 9.07 12.98 1.15
CA THR A 41 8.45 13.98 0.28
C THR A 41 7.08 13.47 -0.13
N HIS A 42 6.03 14.26 0.09
CA HIS A 42 4.66 13.85 -0.18
C HIS A 42 3.74 15.03 -0.47
N ARG A 43 2.58 14.73 -1.06
CA ARG A 43 1.48 15.69 -1.15
C ARG A 43 0.90 15.98 0.23
N TYR A 44 0.44 17.21 0.45
CA TYR A 44 -0.11 17.66 1.72
C TYR A 44 -1.36 16.90 2.16
N ILE A 45 -2.12 16.33 1.23
CA ILE A 45 -3.24 15.45 1.55
C ILE A 45 -2.80 14.18 2.29
N VAL A 46 -1.57 13.71 2.05
CA VAL A 46 -0.97 12.55 2.71
C VAL A 46 -0.44 13.01 4.06
N GLU A 47 -0.96 12.46 5.14
CA GLU A 47 -0.50 12.76 6.48
C GLU A 47 0.83 12.04 6.74
N ALA A 48 1.77 12.72 7.38
CA ALA A 48 3.03 12.10 7.77
C ALA A 48 2.75 10.99 8.81
N PRO A 49 3.39 9.82 8.69
CA PRO A 49 3.16 8.72 9.61
C PRO A 49 3.77 9.02 10.99
N GLY A 50 3.26 8.37 12.03
CA GLY A 50 3.80 8.46 13.38
C GLY A 50 5.14 7.73 13.54
N GLU A 51 5.31 6.62 12.82
CA GLU A 51 6.54 5.84 12.77
C GLU A 51 6.90 5.41 11.34
N PHE A 52 8.19 5.20 11.09
CA PHE A 52 8.65 4.78 9.76
C PHE A 52 9.83 3.81 9.85
N THR A 53 9.68 2.64 9.25
CA THR A 53 10.72 1.62 9.09
C THR A 53 11.03 1.45 7.60
N PRO A 54 12.23 1.83 7.13
CA PRO A 54 12.61 1.71 5.71
C PRO A 54 12.54 0.27 5.19
N VAL A 55 12.05 0.12 3.96
CA VAL A 55 11.99 -1.16 3.24
C VAL A 55 12.68 -1.04 1.87
N ASP A 56 12.37 0.02 1.12
CA ASP A 56 12.90 0.33 -0.22
C ASP A 56 12.98 -0.89 -1.15
N ALA A 57 11.83 -1.51 -1.43
CA ALA A 57 11.77 -2.68 -2.29
C ALA A 57 10.55 -2.68 -3.20
N SER A 58 10.67 -3.40 -4.32
CA SER A 58 9.58 -3.56 -5.28
C SER A 58 8.55 -4.58 -4.79
N TYR A 59 7.29 -4.16 -4.76
CA TYR A 59 6.14 -4.99 -4.49
C TYR A 59 5.14 -4.91 -5.63
N ARG A 60 4.26 -5.91 -5.70
CA ARG A 60 3.19 -6.01 -6.68
C ARG A 60 1.85 -6.09 -5.98
N ALA A 61 0.87 -5.34 -6.50
CA ALA A 61 -0.50 -5.39 -5.99
C ALA A 61 -1.15 -6.73 -6.33
N LEU A 62 -1.76 -7.36 -5.32
CA LEU A 62 -2.47 -8.64 -5.47
C LEU A 62 -3.91 -8.45 -5.97
N TYR A 63 -4.49 -7.28 -5.74
CA TYR A 63 -5.86 -6.92 -6.10
C TYR A 63 -6.02 -5.40 -6.17
N PRO A 64 -7.08 -4.87 -6.80
CA PRO A 64 -7.41 -3.46 -6.76
C PRO A 64 -7.80 -3.03 -5.34
N GLY A 65 -7.12 -2.05 -4.76
CA GLY A 65 -7.36 -1.60 -3.37
C GLY A 65 -7.17 -0.09 -3.21
N SER A 66 -7.77 0.50 -2.18
CA SER A 66 -7.66 1.94 -1.94
C SER A 66 -6.27 2.35 -1.46
N ILE A 67 -5.75 3.44 -2.03
CA ILE A 67 -4.59 4.15 -1.50
C ILE A 67 -5.13 5.24 -0.58
N MET A 68 -4.70 5.19 0.68
CA MET A 68 -5.22 6.01 1.76
C MET A 68 -4.28 7.17 2.07
N SER A 69 -4.86 8.28 2.54
CA SER A 69 -4.12 9.46 2.98
C SER A 69 -3.49 9.33 4.37
N LYS A 70 -3.92 8.32 5.15
CA LYS A 70 -3.40 7.94 6.46
C LYS A 70 -3.16 6.44 6.50
N PRO A 71 -2.27 5.93 7.38
CA PRO A 71 -2.04 4.49 7.56
C PRO A 71 -3.14 3.81 8.40
N ASP A 72 -4.39 4.10 8.06
CA ASP A 72 -5.58 3.48 8.61
C ASP A 72 -6.77 3.65 7.65
N PHE A 73 -7.90 3.03 7.97
CA PHE A 73 -9.12 3.12 7.17
C PHE A 73 -9.93 4.41 7.42
N SER A 74 -9.50 5.29 8.32
CA SER A 74 -10.13 6.59 8.59
C SER A 74 -9.62 7.71 7.67
N GLY A 75 -8.50 7.47 6.97
CA GLY A 75 -7.96 8.37 5.96
C GLY A 75 -8.90 8.57 4.76
N LYS A 76 -8.60 9.58 3.95
CA LYS A 76 -9.29 9.79 2.65
C LYS A 76 -8.72 8.82 1.62
N VAL A 77 -9.56 8.35 0.71
CA VAL A 77 -9.12 7.63 -0.48
C VAL A 77 -8.55 8.65 -1.46
N ILE A 78 -7.28 8.51 -1.83
CA ILE A 78 -6.56 9.44 -2.73
C ILE A 78 -6.17 8.79 -4.06
N GLY A 79 -6.36 7.48 -4.17
CA GLY A 79 -6.09 6.72 -5.38
C GLY A 79 -6.47 5.26 -5.22
N GLN A 80 -6.13 4.46 -6.21
CA GLN A 80 -6.41 3.03 -6.23
C GLN A 80 -5.19 2.28 -6.77
N LEU A 81 -4.90 1.14 -6.17
CA LEU A 81 -3.95 0.17 -6.68
C LEU A 81 -4.49 -0.47 -7.96
N GLU A 82 -3.63 -0.60 -8.94
CA GLU A 82 -3.90 -1.37 -10.14
C GLU A 82 -3.48 -2.83 -9.93
N ASN A 83 -4.33 -3.77 -10.31
CA ASN A 83 -4.07 -5.20 -10.07
C ASN A 83 -2.82 -5.67 -10.83
N GLY A 84 -1.88 -6.29 -10.12
CA GLY A 84 -0.61 -6.75 -10.70
C GLY A 84 0.35 -5.63 -11.08
N GLN A 85 0.03 -4.37 -10.79
CA GLN A 85 0.96 -3.26 -10.98
C GLN A 85 2.04 -3.28 -9.90
N SER A 86 3.25 -2.87 -10.29
CA SER A 86 4.39 -2.75 -9.39
C SER A 86 4.43 -1.37 -8.74
N TYR A 87 4.78 -1.35 -7.47
CA TYR A 87 4.96 -0.16 -6.63
C TYR A 87 6.25 -0.30 -5.83
N THR A 88 6.83 0.82 -5.43
CA THR A 88 7.95 0.83 -4.48
C THR A 88 7.37 0.95 -3.08
N VAL A 89 7.63 -0.02 -2.21
CA VAL A 89 7.34 0.13 -0.77
C VAL A 89 8.51 0.86 -0.16
N LEU A 90 8.30 2.13 0.19
CA LEU A 90 9.32 2.97 0.82
C LEU A 90 9.61 2.48 2.23
N GLY A 91 8.56 2.10 2.96
CA GLY A 91 8.68 1.62 4.32
C GLY A 91 7.38 1.04 4.87
N GLU A 92 7.51 0.40 6.02
CA GLU A 92 6.40 0.02 6.89
C GLU A 92 6.19 1.11 7.95
N VAL A 93 4.94 1.41 8.24
CA VAL A 93 4.51 2.44 9.21
C VAL A 93 3.56 1.84 10.23
N GLU A 94 2.95 2.66 11.09
CA GLU A 94 2.02 2.18 12.11
C GLU A 94 0.93 1.23 11.57
N ASN A 95 0.51 0.31 12.44
CA ASN A 95 -0.53 -0.69 12.16
C ASN A 95 -0.21 -1.64 10.99
N HIS A 96 1.08 -1.84 10.66
CA HIS A 96 1.53 -2.67 9.54
C HIS A 96 1.01 -2.19 8.19
N TRP A 97 0.94 -0.87 8.00
CA TRP A 97 0.66 -0.30 6.68
C TRP A 97 1.94 -0.09 5.91
N PHE A 98 1.84 -0.15 4.60
CA PHE A 98 2.93 0.19 3.70
C PHE A 98 2.78 1.62 3.21
N ALA A 99 3.85 2.40 3.37
CA ALA A 99 4.07 3.66 2.70
C ALA A 99 4.60 3.36 1.29
N ILE A 100 3.84 3.74 0.26
CA ILE A 100 4.15 3.37 -1.13
C ILE A 100 4.46 4.59 -1.99
N ALA A 101 5.22 4.35 -3.04
CA ALA A 101 5.43 5.26 -4.15
C ALA A 101 5.10 4.55 -5.47
N GLU A 102 4.94 5.33 -6.53
CA GLU A 102 4.99 4.76 -7.88
C GLU A 102 6.33 4.04 -8.11
N GLN A 103 6.34 3.11 -9.06
CA GLN A 103 7.53 2.34 -9.39
C GLN A 103 8.71 3.27 -9.70
N ASP A 104 9.86 2.99 -9.08
CA ASP A 104 11.12 3.72 -9.27
C ASP A 104 11.07 5.20 -8.84
N LYS A 105 10.03 5.62 -8.10
CA LYS A 105 9.92 6.93 -7.45
C LYS A 105 10.12 6.83 -5.93
N GLN A 106 10.47 7.96 -5.32
CA GLN A 106 10.70 8.11 -3.87
C GLN A 106 9.69 9.07 -3.21
N GLU A 107 8.77 9.64 -3.99
CA GLU A 107 7.69 10.47 -3.46
C GLU A 107 6.60 9.56 -2.89
N LEU A 108 6.27 9.76 -1.61
CA LEU A 108 5.23 9.01 -0.92
C LEU A 108 3.88 9.35 -1.54
N LEU A 109 3.30 8.35 -2.19
CA LEU A 109 2.00 8.41 -2.85
C LEU A 109 0.85 8.26 -1.85
N GLY A 110 1.05 7.45 -0.81
CA GLY A 110 0.05 7.18 0.23
C GLY A 110 0.28 5.84 0.90
N TYR A 111 -0.78 5.34 1.56
CA TYR A 111 -0.70 4.14 2.39
C TYR A 111 -1.63 3.04 1.91
N VAL A 112 -1.18 1.80 2.05
CA VAL A 112 -1.99 0.60 1.76
C VAL A 112 -1.80 -0.46 2.85
N PRO A 113 -2.83 -1.28 3.12
CA PRO A 113 -2.71 -2.34 4.11
C PRO A 113 -1.72 -3.42 3.65
N LEU A 114 -0.99 -4.02 4.59
CA LEU A 114 0.04 -5.05 4.34
C LEU A 114 -0.34 -6.08 3.27
N ARG A 115 -1.56 -6.60 3.35
CA ARG A 115 -2.05 -7.71 2.51
C ARG A 115 -2.39 -7.31 1.08
N ALA A 116 -2.41 -6.02 0.76
CA ALA A 116 -2.66 -5.55 -0.60
C ALA A 116 -1.49 -5.83 -1.54
N LEU A 117 -0.28 -5.94 -0.99
CA LEU A 117 0.96 -6.06 -1.74
C LEU A 117 1.69 -7.35 -1.39
N VAL A 118 2.50 -7.82 -2.33
CA VAL A 118 3.48 -8.89 -2.11
C VAL A 118 4.80 -8.50 -2.75
N LYS A 119 5.94 -8.92 -2.18
CA LYS A 119 7.24 -8.69 -2.82
C LYS A 119 7.19 -9.19 -4.27
N SER A 120 7.70 -8.40 -5.20
CA SER A 120 7.58 -8.69 -6.64
C SER A 120 8.13 -10.07 -7.01
N GLU A 121 9.23 -10.50 -6.37
CA GLU A 121 9.83 -11.84 -6.54
C GLU A 121 8.92 -13.00 -6.12
N LEU A 122 7.98 -12.76 -5.19
CA LEU A 122 7.07 -13.77 -4.65
C LEU A 122 5.71 -13.77 -5.36
N TYR A 123 5.45 -12.83 -6.26
CA TYR A 123 4.13 -12.64 -6.88
C TYR A 123 3.61 -13.91 -7.58
N ALA A 124 4.43 -14.55 -8.41
CA ALA A 124 4.03 -15.78 -9.10
C ALA A 124 3.73 -16.92 -8.12
N GLN A 125 4.49 -17.01 -7.01
CA GLN A 125 4.26 -18.00 -5.97
C GLN A 125 2.98 -17.70 -5.19
N ALA A 126 2.70 -16.44 -4.88
CA ALA A 126 1.47 -16.00 -4.22
C ALA A 126 0.25 -16.39 -5.04
N LEU A 127 0.24 -16.07 -6.34
CA LEU A 127 -0.83 -16.48 -7.26
C LEU A 127 -1.00 -18.00 -7.33
N LYS A 128 0.10 -18.76 -7.32
CA LYS A 128 0.02 -20.24 -7.34
C LYS A 128 -0.60 -20.80 -6.06
N LYS A 129 -0.32 -20.19 -4.91
CA LYS A 129 -0.85 -20.60 -3.59
C LYS A 129 -2.33 -20.23 -3.42
N ASP A 130 -2.76 -19.13 -4.02
CA ASP A 130 -4.14 -18.63 -3.93
C ASP A 130 -5.14 -19.40 -4.81
N ARG A 131 -4.65 -20.15 -5.82
CA ARG A 131 -5.50 -20.94 -6.70
C ARG A 131 -6.34 -21.95 -5.91
N PRO A 132 -7.67 -22.02 -6.15
CA PRO A 132 -8.52 -23.04 -5.56
C PRO A 132 -7.94 -24.44 -5.80
N ARG A 133 -7.76 -25.20 -4.72
CA ARG A 133 -7.27 -26.57 -4.84
C ARG A 133 -8.32 -27.39 -5.58
N PRO A 134 -7.95 -28.13 -6.65
CA PRO A 134 -8.91 -29.02 -7.29
C PRO A 134 -9.50 -29.94 -6.24
N ARG A 135 -10.84 -30.00 -6.18
CA ARG A 135 -11.55 -30.96 -5.33
C ARG A 135 -10.99 -32.33 -5.68
N ARG A 136 -10.40 -33.01 -4.70
CA ARG A 136 -9.95 -34.40 -4.89
C ARG A 136 -11.17 -35.17 -5.36
N ALA A 137 -11.06 -35.85 -6.50
CA ALA A 137 -12.10 -36.78 -6.94
C ALA A 137 -12.40 -37.72 -5.77
N SER A 138 -13.68 -38.02 -5.55
CA SER A 138 -14.06 -39.03 -4.57
C SER A 138 -13.27 -40.30 -4.88
N LYS A 139 -12.62 -40.85 -3.85
CA LYS A 139 -11.92 -42.13 -4.01
C LYS A 139 -12.96 -43.15 -4.49
N LYS A 140 -12.68 -43.82 -5.62
CA LYS A 140 -13.55 -44.88 -6.13
C LYS A 140 -13.65 -45.97 -5.07
N SER A 141 -14.87 -46.42 -4.77
CA SER A 141 -15.07 -47.57 -3.89
C SER A 141 -14.41 -48.81 -4.51
N THR A 142 -13.63 -49.54 -3.71
CA THR A 142 -13.05 -50.81 -4.11
C THR A 142 -14.10 -51.89 -3.87
N CYS A 143 -14.57 -52.54 -4.93
CA CYS A 143 -15.56 -53.62 -4.81
C CYS A 143 -14.96 -54.98 -5.19
N VAL A 144 -15.24 -55.99 -4.39
CA VAL A 144 -14.82 -57.39 -4.59
C VAL A 144 -16.07 -58.27 -4.66
N ALA A 145 -16.10 -59.22 -5.59
CA ALA A 145 -17.17 -60.21 -5.65
C ALA A 145 -17.03 -61.20 -4.49
N VAL A 146 -18.12 -61.45 -3.76
CA VAL A 146 -18.15 -62.41 -2.64
C VAL A 146 -18.73 -63.74 -3.11
N ASP A 147 -19.70 -63.71 -4.02
CA ASP A 147 -20.27 -64.84 -4.75
C ASP A 147 -20.79 -64.39 -6.13
N ASP A 148 -21.50 -65.27 -6.85
CA ASP A 148 -22.04 -64.98 -8.18
C ASP A 148 -23.12 -63.88 -8.21
N LYS A 149 -23.64 -63.45 -7.05
CA LYS A 149 -24.79 -62.53 -6.95
C LYS A 149 -24.55 -61.30 -6.08
N SER A 150 -23.48 -61.25 -5.29
CA SER A 150 -23.22 -60.20 -4.30
C SER A 150 -21.81 -59.64 -4.41
N LYS A 151 -21.69 -58.35 -4.07
CA LYS A 151 -20.42 -57.60 -4.09
C LYS A 151 -20.24 -56.88 -2.77
N ALA A 152 -19.03 -56.99 -2.20
CA ALA A 152 -18.61 -56.19 -1.07
C ALA A 152 -17.87 -54.96 -1.59
N CYS A 153 -18.39 -53.76 -1.31
CA CYS A 153 -17.76 -52.50 -1.66
C CYS A 153 -17.21 -51.81 -0.41
N GLN A 154 -15.95 -51.38 -0.47
CA GLN A 154 -15.34 -50.60 0.58
C GLN A 154 -15.78 -49.14 0.48
N ASN A 155 -16.33 -48.62 1.58
CA ASN A 155 -16.56 -47.20 1.75
C ASN A 155 -15.21 -46.47 1.80
N ALA A 156 -15.04 -45.50 0.90
CA ALA A 156 -13.76 -44.86 0.69
C ALA A 156 -13.35 -43.86 1.80
N ASP A 157 -14.32 -43.48 2.66
CA ASP A 157 -14.14 -42.51 3.76
C ASP A 157 -13.97 -43.21 5.12
N SER A 158 -14.62 -44.35 5.34
CA SER A 158 -14.57 -45.07 6.64
C SER A 158 -13.81 -46.39 6.61
N GLY A 159 -13.47 -46.90 5.42
CA GLY A 159 -12.84 -48.23 5.26
C GLY A 159 -13.78 -49.41 5.53
N THR A 160 -15.05 -49.15 5.88
CA THR A 160 -16.08 -50.15 6.15
C THR A 160 -16.50 -50.87 4.88
N TRP A 161 -16.65 -52.19 4.94
CA TRP A 161 -17.13 -53.00 3.83
C TRP A 161 -18.65 -53.18 3.93
N ILE A 162 -19.35 -52.89 2.82
CA ILE A 162 -20.80 -53.02 2.70
C ILE A 162 -21.08 -54.05 1.60
N ILE A 163 -21.90 -55.05 1.90
CA ILE A 163 -22.31 -56.10 0.96
C ILE A 163 -23.65 -55.71 0.36
N ASN A 164 -23.72 -55.69 -0.98
CA ASN A 164 -24.93 -55.46 -1.76
C ASN A 164 -25.19 -56.65 -2.70
#